data_AF-T0GTA9-F1
#
_entry.id   AF-T0GTA9-F1
#
_cell.length_a   1.000
_cell.length_b   1.000
_cell.length_c   1.000
_cell.angle_alpha   90.00
_cell.angle_beta   90.00
_cell.angle_gamma   90.00
#
_symmetry.space_group_name_H-M   'P 1'
#
loop_
_entity.id
_entity.type
_entity.pdbx_description
1 polymer ?
#
loop_
_entity_poly.entity_id
_entity_poly.type
_entity_poly.pdbx_seq_one_letter_code
_entity_poly.pdbx_strand_id
1 'polypeptide(L)'
;MCNWKKVFIVVLLISIGVGFEYGESHTRVHAASSSKSNYSIVQKPTDKPKDKAIKILIHDGGEFCYGPIFSGGESYIIIEQCWERHVMNARYDVFQRISYYIEDTWLCITAPETVIHAEKNWDYVHLRPCTINDPLQRWIVKDNSFWTADGHYRLKDTNWYGYISRNSGDKYNHTLDSSMNDWIKTITTPGNISIQTSIAWDLQTTQGNERYFVRWGGSDKNTTPLYYNPESGHLAQYDPVSGLLYCMYSQVGKSNWNWVKWASCSDAAISKDNPAFWNVFFETKEGGMITDYKGNILRVTRYGFNKGVAYAAKPSYLEKDTTHSPTSLFAVDRSLLDWTRYTSSNLGKTGLYCPAGNQESLGYKRVKRTLPSDFQLTEDWMNRLYAIARSTNVGSVAAPQRLGSCGICMLHSLQMIAEILEYHSQGPLTSGGYFFDTATDTDPFDSFRQHSPELEELLTNVPEINSYGTRPRSFISTILMLPQYEWVSSSQFNIRSEMLSHINSLINSPPGSIWLALLRRQGVSGSSGHAVPILRTSRGIVVIPTNLTNTSLNTYIQLLTPTMDPNQIMNLLEQGRTMIRLTTIQPVGTYENAFSIMVSNRNCTGEGEDRRGSGQYPTSASVNQCKRGRCVLL
;
A
#
# COMPACT_ATOMS: atom_id res chain seq x y z
N MET A 1 -36.93 -47.41 -15.54
CA MET A 1 -38.29 -47.81 -15.97
C MET A 1 -39.30 -47.09 -15.07
N CYS A 2 -40.33 -46.50 -15.70
CA CYS A 2 -41.51 -45.77 -15.17
C CYS A 2 -41.28 -44.36 -14.53
N ASN A 3 -41.57 -43.22 -15.20
CA ASN A 3 -42.86 -42.55 -15.53
C ASN A 3 -43.63 -42.04 -14.29
N TRP A 4 -44.24 -40.85 -14.20
CA TRP A 4 -44.44 -39.67 -15.07
C TRP A 4 -45.15 -38.58 -14.22
N LYS A 5 -44.86 -37.30 -14.49
CA LYS A 5 -45.71 -36.08 -14.49
C LYS A 5 -46.92 -35.94 -13.52
N LYS A 6 -47.04 -34.74 -12.92
CA LYS A 6 -48.19 -33.82 -13.14
C LYS A 6 -47.90 -32.37 -12.72
N VAL A 7 -48.28 -31.48 -13.64
CA VAL A 7 -48.22 -30.01 -13.65
C VAL A 7 -49.56 -29.47 -13.15
N PHE A 8 -49.58 -28.32 -12.47
CA PHE A 8 -50.74 -27.42 -12.49
C PHE A 8 -50.30 -25.97 -12.68
N ILE A 9 -50.72 -25.43 -13.83
CA ILE A 9 -50.67 -24.05 -14.29
C ILE A 9 -52.05 -23.45 -14.00
N VAL A 10 -52.09 -22.19 -13.54
CA VAL A 10 -53.29 -21.33 -13.59
C VAL A 10 -52.96 -20.13 -14.49
N VAL A 11 -53.84 -19.91 -15.47
CA VAL A 11 -53.79 -18.91 -16.55
C VAL A 11 -54.87 -17.84 -16.29
N LEU A 12 -54.70 -16.68 -16.94
CA LEU A 12 -55.70 -15.72 -17.51
C LEU A 12 -55.57 -14.28 -16.93
N LEU A 13 -55.63 -13.14 -17.66
CA LEU A 13 -55.70 -12.75 -19.09
C LEU A 13 -55.40 -11.24 -19.25
N ILE A 14 -54.70 -10.91 -20.35
CA ILE A 14 -55.01 -9.90 -21.41
C ILE A 14 -55.18 -8.40 -21.06
N SER A 15 -54.38 -7.57 -21.76
CA SER A 15 -54.87 -6.56 -22.73
C SER A 15 -53.79 -6.20 -23.75
N ILE A 16 -54.14 -6.33 -25.03
CA ILE A 16 -53.36 -6.01 -26.23
C ILE A 16 -53.72 -4.60 -26.68
N GLY A 17 -52.73 -3.82 -27.12
CA GLY A 17 -52.92 -2.64 -27.96
C GLY A 17 -51.70 -2.47 -28.87
N VAL A 18 -51.87 -2.77 -30.15
CA VAL A 18 -50.86 -2.70 -31.22
C VAL A 18 -50.89 -1.32 -31.86
N GLY A 19 -49.71 -0.78 -32.21
CA GLY A 19 -49.56 0.34 -33.13
C GLY A 19 -48.12 0.43 -33.63
N PHE A 20 -47.87 -0.06 -34.85
CA PHE A 20 -46.65 0.18 -35.63
C PHE A 20 -46.87 1.42 -36.49
N GLU A 21 -45.89 2.34 -36.58
CA GLU A 21 -45.58 3.04 -37.83
C GLU A 21 -44.18 3.71 -37.81
N TYR A 22 -43.64 3.89 -39.02
CA TYR A 22 -42.26 4.10 -39.43
C TYR A 22 -41.75 5.55 -39.27
N GLY A 23 -40.43 5.68 -38.99
CA GLY A 23 -39.46 6.60 -39.60
C GLY A 23 -39.62 8.13 -39.47
N GLU A 24 -38.69 8.79 -38.75
CA GLU A 24 -37.78 9.81 -39.31
C GLU A 24 -36.74 10.30 -38.29
N SER A 25 -35.64 10.82 -38.84
CA SER A 25 -34.38 11.20 -38.21
C SER A 25 -34.38 12.65 -37.70
N HIS A 26 -33.45 12.93 -36.80
CA HIS A 26 -32.95 14.23 -36.32
C HIS A 26 -33.77 14.94 -35.24
N THR A 27 -33.22 15.00 -34.02
CA THR A 27 -32.49 16.20 -33.58
C THR A 27 -31.72 15.97 -32.28
N ARG A 28 -30.53 16.56 -32.25
CA ARG A 28 -29.62 16.65 -31.11
C ARG A 28 -30.37 17.06 -29.85
N VAL A 29 -30.38 16.20 -28.84
CA VAL A 29 -30.57 16.63 -27.45
C VAL A 29 -29.22 16.52 -26.77
N HIS A 30 -28.73 17.68 -26.36
CA HIS A 30 -27.47 17.90 -25.67
C HIS A 30 -27.25 16.88 -24.56
N ALA A 31 -26.13 16.15 -24.65
CA ALA A 31 -25.52 15.45 -23.53
C ALA A 31 -25.00 16.50 -22.53
N ALA A 32 -25.90 17.03 -21.72
CA ALA A 32 -25.61 17.85 -20.56
C ALA A 32 -26.50 17.36 -19.42
N SER A 33 -26.08 16.24 -18.83
CA SER A 33 -26.48 15.67 -17.52
C SER A 33 -26.32 14.15 -17.55
N SER A 34 -25.07 13.69 -17.68
CA SER A 34 -24.70 12.45 -17.00
C SER A 34 -25.01 12.70 -15.52
N SER A 35 -26.02 12.01 -15.02
CA SER A 35 -26.51 12.12 -13.65
C SER A 35 -25.34 11.94 -12.68
N LYS A 36 -24.96 13.02 -11.99
CA LYS A 36 -24.19 12.97 -10.75
C LYS A 36 -24.97 12.10 -9.75
N SER A 37 -24.78 10.79 -9.79
CA SER A 37 -25.22 9.93 -8.71
C SER A 37 -24.28 10.19 -7.54
N ASN A 38 -24.65 11.17 -6.70
CA ASN A 38 -24.01 11.44 -5.42
C ASN A 38 -24.23 10.24 -4.48
N TYR A 39 -23.52 9.14 -4.71
CA TYR A 39 -23.35 8.09 -3.72
C TYR A 39 -22.34 8.61 -2.70
N SER A 40 -22.79 9.39 -1.71
CA SER A 40 -21.93 9.70 -0.58
C SER A 40 -21.66 8.40 0.18
N ILE A 41 -20.39 8.01 0.23
CA ILE A 41 -19.97 6.88 1.05
C ILE A 41 -20.18 7.27 2.51
N VAL A 42 -21.16 6.66 3.18
CA VAL A 42 -21.41 6.88 4.61
C VAL A 42 -20.25 6.26 5.40
N GLN A 43 -19.41 7.11 5.96
CA GLN A 43 -18.35 6.73 6.88
C GLN A 43 -18.82 6.87 8.31
N LYS A 44 -18.58 5.86 9.14
CA LYS A 44 -18.88 5.89 10.57
C LYS A 44 -17.58 6.07 11.35
N PRO A 45 -17.33 7.22 11.98
CA PRO A 45 -16.20 7.39 12.88
C PRO A 45 -16.22 6.36 14.00
N THR A 46 -15.04 5.97 14.48
CA THR A 46 -14.93 5.22 15.73
C THR A 46 -15.47 6.02 16.91
N ASP A 47 -15.93 5.31 17.92
CA ASP A 47 -16.38 5.89 19.17
C ASP A 47 -15.18 6.47 19.94
N LYS A 48 -15.44 7.37 20.89
CA LYS A 48 -14.39 7.83 21.82
C LYS A 48 -13.95 6.67 22.72
N PRO A 49 -12.64 6.56 23.04
CA PRO A 49 -12.15 5.55 23.97
C PRO A 49 -12.86 5.62 25.33
N LYS A 50 -13.19 4.46 25.89
CA LYS A 50 -13.74 4.30 27.25
C LYS A 50 -12.82 3.45 28.11
N ASP A 51 -11.51 3.67 27.97
CA ASP A 51 -10.47 2.82 28.56
C ASP A 51 -10.69 2.65 30.07
N LYS A 52 -10.68 1.40 30.55
CA LYS A 52 -10.94 1.07 31.95
C LYS A 52 -10.35 -0.29 32.32
N ALA A 53 -10.14 -0.55 33.60
CA ALA A 53 -9.70 -1.85 34.08
C ALA A 53 -10.68 -2.97 33.65
N ILE A 54 -10.14 -4.10 33.18
CA ILE A 54 -10.92 -5.26 32.76
C ILE A 54 -11.32 -6.03 34.03
N LYS A 55 -12.60 -5.96 34.38
CA LYS A 55 -13.19 -6.69 35.49
C LYS A 55 -13.68 -8.06 35.04
N ILE A 56 -13.39 -9.07 35.85
CA ILE A 56 -13.77 -10.46 35.62
C ILE A 56 -14.42 -11.08 36.85
N LEU A 57 -15.18 -12.14 36.61
CA LEU A 57 -15.75 -13.06 37.57
C LEU A 57 -15.07 -14.41 37.37
N ILE A 58 -14.32 -14.87 38.36
CA ILE A 58 -13.64 -16.18 38.30
C ILE A 58 -14.62 -17.31 38.65
N HIS A 59 -14.16 -18.55 38.49
CA HIS A 59 -14.97 -19.78 38.61
C HIS A 59 -15.72 -19.97 39.95
N ASP A 60 -15.30 -19.33 41.04
CA ASP A 60 -15.96 -19.37 42.35
C ASP A 60 -16.88 -18.15 42.61
N GLY A 61 -17.02 -17.25 41.65
CA GLY A 61 -17.82 -16.03 41.75
C GLY A 61 -17.06 -14.81 42.27
N GLY A 62 -15.77 -14.93 42.60
CA GLY A 62 -14.95 -13.80 43.03
C GLY A 62 -14.77 -12.74 41.93
N GLU A 63 -14.81 -11.47 42.31
CA GLU A 63 -14.57 -10.32 41.44
C GLU A 63 -13.10 -9.92 41.46
N PHE A 64 -12.47 -9.88 40.28
CA PHE A 64 -11.06 -9.53 40.12
C PHE A 64 -10.84 -8.69 38.87
N CYS A 65 -9.61 -8.21 38.68
CA CYS A 65 -9.19 -7.48 37.50
C CYS A 65 -7.95 -8.09 36.86
N TYR A 66 -7.79 -7.86 35.56
CA TYR A 66 -6.52 -8.11 34.87
C TYR A 66 -5.46 -7.06 35.23
N GLY A 67 -4.29 -7.51 35.64
CA GLY A 67 -3.09 -6.70 35.88
C GLY A 67 -1.93 -7.13 34.96
N PRO A 68 -1.44 -6.28 34.05
CA PRO A 68 -0.20 -6.58 33.33
C PRO A 68 1.04 -6.56 34.24
N ILE A 69 1.94 -7.54 34.09
CA ILE A 69 3.19 -7.62 34.87
C ILE A 69 4.37 -8.09 34.02
N PHE A 70 5.56 -7.60 34.33
CA PHE A 70 6.84 -8.06 33.77
C PHE A 70 7.62 -8.79 34.85
N SER A 71 7.88 -10.09 34.65
CA SER A 71 8.56 -10.93 35.63
C SER A 71 9.23 -12.12 34.96
N GLY A 72 10.35 -12.59 35.53
CA GLY A 72 11.02 -13.80 35.00
C GLY A 72 11.51 -13.67 33.55
N GLY A 73 11.72 -12.44 33.06
CA GLY A 73 12.16 -12.17 31.69
C GLY A 73 11.06 -12.15 30.64
N GLU A 74 9.79 -12.15 31.05
CA GLU A 74 8.63 -12.07 30.16
C GLU A 74 7.50 -11.22 30.72
N SER A 75 6.52 -10.92 29.89
CA SER A 75 5.31 -10.18 30.26
C SER A 75 4.11 -11.11 30.38
N TYR A 76 3.21 -10.83 31.31
CA TYR A 76 2.03 -11.64 31.59
C TYR A 76 0.81 -10.78 31.91
N ILE A 77 -0.36 -11.40 31.83
CA ILE A 77 -1.58 -10.89 32.46
C ILE A 77 -1.86 -11.71 33.70
N ILE A 78 -1.85 -11.09 34.88
CA ILE A 78 -2.26 -11.71 36.14
C ILE A 78 -3.69 -11.32 36.51
N ILE A 79 -4.30 -12.11 37.39
CA ILE A 79 -5.56 -11.82 38.05
C ILE A 79 -5.26 -11.39 39.48
N GLU A 80 -5.71 -10.20 39.83
CA GLU A 80 -5.52 -9.63 41.17
C GLU A 80 -6.70 -8.74 41.56
N GLN A 81 -6.72 -8.27 42.81
CA GLN A 81 -7.79 -7.40 43.28
C GLN A 81 -7.81 -6.10 42.48
N CYS A 82 -9.00 -5.58 42.19
CA CYS A 82 -9.15 -4.44 41.27
C CYS A 82 -8.52 -3.11 41.73
N TRP A 83 -8.06 -3.03 42.98
CA TRP A 83 -7.33 -1.88 43.53
C TRP A 83 -5.81 -2.08 43.58
N GLU A 84 -5.31 -3.23 43.13
CA GLU A 84 -3.88 -3.52 43.13
C GLU A 84 -3.14 -2.68 42.09
N ARG A 85 -1.84 -2.47 42.36
CA ARG A 85 -1.02 -1.50 41.62
C ARG A 85 -0.81 -1.85 40.15
N HIS A 86 -0.90 -3.13 39.75
CA HIS A 86 -0.69 -3.52 38.35
C HIS A 86 -1.99 -3.45 37.54
N VAL A 87 -3.15 -3.26 38.18
CA VAL A 87 -4.42 -3.07 37.47
C VAL A 87 -4.41 -1.74 36.73
N MET A 88 -4.54 -1.81 35.42
CA MET A 88 -4.47 -0.65 34.52
C MET A 88 -5.67 -0.59 33.59
N ASN A 89 -5.94 0.61 33.06
CA ASN A 89 -6.98 0.79 32.06
C ASN A 89 -6.58 0.14 30.74
N ALA A 90 -7.48 -0.65 30.17
CA ALA A 90 -7.31 -1.30 28.89
C ALA A 90 -8.27 -0.75 27.83
N ARG A 91 -7.88 -0.89 26.57
CA ARG A 91 -8.66 -0.53 25.39
C ARG A 91 -9.00 -1.76 24.57
N TYR A 92 -10.24 -1.81 24.04
CA TYR A 92 -10.65 -2.80 23.04
C TYR A 92 -10.99 -2.13 21.71
N ASP A 93 -10.02 -2.11 20.80
CA ASP A 93 -10.07 -1.25 19.62
C ASP A 93 -10.79 -1.85 18.41
N VAL A 94 -11.00 -1.00 17.40
CA VAL A 94 -11.64 -1.36 16.13
C VAL A 94 -11.01 -2.58 15.43
N PHE A 95 -9.74 -2.90 15.70
CA PHE A 95 -9.04 -4.06 15.14
C PHE A 95 -9.14 -5.32 16.01
N GLN A 96 -9.99 -5.30 17.06
CA GLN A 96 -10.19 -6.39 18.02
C GLN A 96 -8.99 -6.65 18.93
N ARG A 97 -8.15 -5.64 19.16
CA ARG A 97 -7.00 -5.79 20.07
C ARG A 97 -7.35 -5.33 21.47
N ILE A 98 -6.88 -6.06 22.47
CA ILE A 98 -6.97 -5.67 23.88
C ILE A 98 -5.60 -5.10 24.26
N SER A 99 -5.52 -3.80 24.49
CA SER A 99 -4.25 -3.10 24.67
C SER A 99 -4.16 -2.32 25.98
N TYR A 100 -2.95 -2.29 26.53
CA TYR A 100 -2.54 -1.45 27.65
C TYR A 100 -1.51 -0.43 27.16
N TYR A 101 -1.57 0.79 27.70
CA TYR A 101 -0.54 1.81 27.46
C TYR A 101 0.41 1.80 28.66
N ILE A 102 1.62 1.26 28.46
CA ILE A 102 2.62 1.00 29.50
C ILE A 102 3.92 1.66 29.05
N GLU A 103 4.49 2.53 29.89
CA GLU A 103 5.76 3.23 29.62
C GLU A 103 5.82 3.83 28.19
N ASP A 104 4.78 4.57 27.84
CA ASP A 104 4.59 5.22 26.54
C ASP A 104 4.53 4.28 25.31
N THR A 105 4.23 3.00 25.54
CA THR A 105 4.11 1.98 24.50
C THR A 105 2.75 1.29 24.57
N TRP A 106 2.10 1.08 23.43
CA TRP A 106 0.90 0.26 23.36
C TRP A 106 1.28 -1.22 23.27
N LEU A 107 0.96 -1.98 24.30
CA LEU A 107 1.16 -3.42 24.38
C LEU A 107 -0.18 -4.15 24.36
N CYS A 108 -0.29 -5.16 23.52
CA CYS A 108 -1.50 -5.94 23.28
C CYS A 108 -1.37 -7.32 23.91
N ILE A 109 -2.48 -7.84 24.44
CA ILE A 109 -2.56 -9.24 24.85
C ILE A 109 -2.42 -10.09 23.59
N THR A 110 -1.41 -10.97 23.57
CA THR A 110 -1.07 -11.81 22.42
C THR A 110 -1.22 -13.27 22.81
N ALA A 111 -1.95 -14.02 22.00
CA ALA A 111 -2.07 -15.47 22.14
C ALA A 111 -0.70 -16.15 21.86
N PRO A 112 -0.30 -17.16 22.64
CA PRO A 112 0.93 -17.89 22.42
C PRO A 112 0.89 -18.66 21.09
N GLU A 113 1.76 -18.27 20.15
CA GLU A 113 1.86 -18.84 18.80
C GLU A 113 1.98 -20.37 18.81
N THR A 114 2.80 -20.92 19.72
CA THR A 114 3.02 -22.37 19.86
C THR A 114 1.75 -23.15 20.22
N VAL A 115 0.78 -22.53 20.89
CA VAL A 115 -0.51 -23.16 21.18
C VAL A 115 -1.44 -23.10 19.97
N ILE A 116 -1.46 -21.95 19.28
CA ILE A 116 -2.25 -21.76 18.05
C ILE A 116 -1.79 -22.72 16.96
N HIS A 117 -0.47 -22.94 16.84
CA HIS A 117 0.15 -23.86 15.88
C HIS A 117 0.31 -25.29 16.38
N ALA A 118 -0.37 -25.67 17.47
CA ALA A 118 -0.44 -27.06 17.92
C ALA A 118 0.87 -27.68 18.42
N GLU A 119 1.91 -26.89 18.67
CA GLU A 119 3.20 -27.34 19.21
C GLU A 119 3.14 -27.58 20.72
N LYS A 120 2.34 -26.78 21.42
CA LYS A 120 2.01 -26.96 22.84
C LYS A 120 0.50 -27.07 23.04
N ASN A 121 0.11 -27.73 24.13
CA ASN A 121 -1.30 -27.88 24.49
C ASN A 121 -1.86 -26.64 25.20
N TRP A 122 -1.02 -25.92 25.94
CA TRP A 122 -1.38 -24.72 26.67
C TRP A 122 -0.14 -23.85 26.87
N ASP A 123 -0.32 -22.55 27.04
CA ASP A 123 0.71 -21.61 27.47
C ASP A 123 0.06 -20.30 27.96
N TYR A 124 0.82 -19.48 28.68
CA TYR A 124 0.35 -18.18 29.14
C TYR A 124 0.20 -17.19 27.98
N VAL A 125 -0.69 -16.21 28.15
CA VAL A 125 -0.74 -15.06 27.24
C VAL A 125 0.28 -14.02 27.66
N HIS A 126 0.87 -13.37 26.68
CA HIS A 126 1.92 -12.38 26.89
C HIS A 126 1.51 -11.02 26.35
N LEU A 127 2.19 -9.97 26.78
CA LEU A 127 2.09 -8.65 26.17
C LEU A 127 3.16 -8.48 25.09
N ARG A 128 2.75 -8.04 23.90
CA ARG A 128 3.64 -7.67 22.79
C ARG A 128 3.24 -6.32 22.22
N PRO A 129 4.15 -5.59 21.54
CA PRO A 129 3.77 -4.35 20.88
C PRO A 129 2.56 -4.52 19.98
N CYS A 130 1.59 -3.62 20.14
CA CYS A 130 0.36 -3.64 19.38
C CYS A 130 0.65 -3.47 17.90
N THR A 131 0.23 -4.41 17.06
CA THR A 131 0.32 -4.32 15.61
C THR A 131 -1.01 -4.65 14.96
N ILE A 132 -1.27 -4.14 13.76
CA ILE A 132 -2.55 -4.37 13.07
C ILE A 132 -2.52 -5.60 12.15
N ASN A 133 -1.34 -6.17 11.91
CA ASN A 133 -1.15 -7.33 11.04
C ASN A 133 -0.90 -8.65 11.79
N ASP A 134 -0.88 -8.64 13.13
CA ASP A 134 -0.71 -9.84 13.94
C ASP A 134 -2.08 -10.44 14.33
N PRO A 135 -2.49 -11.59 13.77
CA PRO A 135 -3.75 -12.24 14.12
C PRO A 135 -3.78 -12.76 15.56
N LEU A 136 -2.63 -12.99 16.21
CA LEU A 136 -2.54 -13.48 17.58
C LEU A 136 -2.96 -12.43 18.61
N GLN A 137 -3.01 -11.15 18.21
CA GLN A 137 -3.45 -10.03 19.06
C GLN A 137 -4.96 -9.79 19.00
N ARG A 138 -5.69 -10.58 18.21
CA ARG A 138 -7.12 -10.38 17.98
C ARG A 138 -7.95 -11.27 18.89
N TRP A 139 -8.85 -10.61 19.63
CA TRP A 139 -9.75 -11.24 20.58
C TRP A 139 -11.20 -10.91 20.27
N ILE A 140 -12.05 -11.93 20.17
CA ILE A 140 -13.49 -11.79 20.05
C ILE A 140 -14.17 -12.06 21.39
N VAL A 141 -15.35 -11.50 21.59
CA VAL A 141 -16.14 -11.76 22.80
C VAL A 141 -17.26 -12.75 22.49
N LYS A 142 -17.27 -13.88 23.20
CA LYS A 142 -18.33 -14.90 23.18
C LYS A 142 -18.60 -15.37 24.60
N ASP A 143 -19.86 -15.55 24.97
CA ASP A 143 -20.26 -16.00 26.31
C ASP A 143 -19.60 -15.18 27.43
N ASN A 144 -19.64 -13.85 27.26
CA ASN A 144 -18.99 -12.87 28.11
C ASN A 144 -17.51 -13.17 28.39
N SER A 145 -16.78 -13.76 27.45
CA SER A 145 -15.38 -14.12 27.63
C SER A 145 -14.58 -13.76 26.39
N PHE A 146 -13.27 -13.57 26.55
CA PHE A 146 -12.39 -13.38 25.40
C PHE A 146 -12.02 -14.73 24.79
N TRP A 147 -12.02 -14.76 23.47
CA TRP A 147 -11.60 -15.89 22.66
C TRP A 147 -10.65 -15.41 21.58
N THR A 148 -9.77 -16.28 21.13
CA THR A 148 -8.95 -16.07 19.94
C THR A 148 -9.82 -15.73 18.73
N ALA A 149 -9.26 -15.07 17.72
CA ALA A 149 -10.02 -14.57 16.56
C ALA A 149 -10.81 -15.64 15.80
N ASP A 150 -10.30 -16.87 15.75
CA ASP A 150 -10.97 -18.06 15.18
C ASP A 150 -12.11 -18.59 16.08
N GLY A 151 -12.15 -18.15 17.35
CA GLY A 151 -13.10 -18.58 18.35
C GLY A 151 -12.85 -19.98 18.91
N HIS A 152 -11.66 -20.54 18.74
CA HIS A 152 -11.32 -21.89 19.20
C HIS A 152 -10.86 -21.92 20.65
N TYR A 153 -10.11 -20.92 21.10
CA TYR A 153 -9.50 -20.93 22.42
C TYR A 153 -9.99 -19.77 23.27
N ARG A 154 -10.52 -20.09 24.45
CA ARG A 154 -10.97 -19.13 25.45
C ARG A 154 -9.79 -18.68 26.30
N LEU A 155 -9.71 -17.38 26.61
CA LEU A 155 -8.83 -16.86 27.65
C LEU A 155 -9.35 -17.31 29.02
N LYS A 156 -8.50 -18.02 29.74
CA LYS A 156 -8.74 -18.61 31.06
C LYS A 156 -7.65 -18.18 32.03
N ASP A 157 -7.70 -18.64 33.27
CA ASP A 157 -6.65 -18.40 34.25
C ASP A 157 -6.13 -19.66 34.94
N THR A 158 -4.85 -19.70 35.26
CA THR A 158 -4.28 -20.75 36.09
C THR A 158 -3.15 -20.17 36.92
N ASN A 159 -3.06 -20.53 38.19
CA ASN A 159 -2.10 -19.95 39.14
C ASN A 159 -2.15 -18.41 39.20
N TRP A 160 -3.32 -17.80 38.96
CA TRP A 160 -3.50 -16.34 38.84
C TRP A 160 -2.92 -15.70 37.57
N TYR A 161 -2.57 -16.48 36.54
CA TYR A 161 -2.07 -15.99 35.25
C TYR A 161 -3.03 -16.34 34.11
N GLY A 162 -3.22 -15.41 33.19
CA GLY A 162 -4.00 -15.60 31.97
C GLY A 162 -3.33 -16.59 31.01
N TYR A 163 -4.09 -17.55 30.50
CA TYR A 163 -3.59 -18.59 29.59
C TYR A 163 -4.66 -19.02 28.58
N ILE A 164 -4.24 -19.70 27.52
CA ILE A 164 -5.12 -20.45 26.62
C ILE A 164 -4.72 -21.91 26.57
N SER A 165 -5.68 -22.79 26.25
CA SER A 165 -5.43 -24.22 26.12
C SER A 165 -6.31 -24.84 25.04
N ARG A 166 -5.74 -25.87 24.38
CA ARG A 166 -6.41 -26.73 23.40
C ARG A 166 -7.23 -27.83 24.05
N ASN A 167 -6.99 -28.12 25.33
CA ASN A 167 -7.71 -29.15 26.05
C ASN A 167 -9.04 -28.59 26.56
N SER A 168 -10.15 -29.12 26.04
CA SER A 168 -11.50 -28.71 26.44
C SER A 168 -11.81 -28.96 27.92
N GLY A 169 -11.11 -29.91 28.55
CA GLY A 169 -11.25 -30.25 29.97
C GLY A 169 -10.52 -29.32 30.94
N ASP A 170 -9.65 -28.43 30.45
CA ASP A 170 -8.89 -27.53 31.31
C ASP A 170 -9.82 -26.52 32.00
N LYS A 171 -9.67 -26.39 33.32
CA LYS A 171 -10.60 -25.67 34.21
C LYS A 171 -10.29 -24.16 34.27
N TYR A 172 -10.93 -23.47 35.21
CA TYR A 172 -10.71 -22.05 35.52
C TYR A 172 -11.13 -21.11 34.40
N ASN A 173 -12.34 -21.33 33.91
CA ASN A 173 -13.04 -20.36 33.11
C ASN A 173 -13.40 -19.15 33.98
N HIS A 174 -13.09 -17.94 33.50
CA HIS A 174 -13.62 -16.70 34.04
C HIS A 174 -14.41 -15.96 32.96
N THR A 175 -15.35 -15.12 33.39
CA THR A 175 -16.16 -14.27 32.50
C THR A 175 -15.92 -12.81 32.80
N LEU A 176 -16.16 -11.93 31.83
CA LEU A 176 -16.20 -10.50 32.02
C LEU A 176 -17.39 -10.12 32.90
N ASP A 177 -17.13 -9.21 33.84
CA ASP A 177 -18.19 -8.64 34.67
C ASP A 177 -19.19 -7.85 33.80
N SER A 178 -20.44 -7.80 34.25
CA SER A 178 -21.54 -7.10 33.57
C SER A 178 -21.26 -5.61 33.33
N SER A 179 -20.43 -4.98 34.17
CA SER A 179 -19.99 -3.60 33.97
C SER A 179 -19.18 -3.42 32.68
N MET A 180 -18.59 -4.48 32.10
CA MET A 180 -17.80 -4.41 30.87
C MET A 180 -18.64 -4.28 29.60
N ASN A 181 -19.97 -4.46 29.66
CA ASN A 181 -20.86 -4.48 28.50
C ASN A 181 -20.73 -3.25 27.56
N ASP A 182 -20.71 -2.04 28.13
CA ASP A 182 -20.58 -0.81 27.35
C ASP A 182 -19.17 -0.65 26.74
N TRP A 183 -18.14 -1.09 27.46
CA TRP A 183 -16.76 -1.08 26.98
C TRP A 183 -16.58 -2.04 25.79
N ILE A 184 -17.15 -3.25 25.85
CA ILE A 184 -17.11 -4.24 24.77
C ILE A 184 -17.80 -3.71 23.50
N LYS A 185 -18.93 -3.02 23.67
CA LYS A 185 -19.73 -2.45 22.57
C LYS A 185 -19.10 -1.21 21.94
N THR A 186 -18.21 -0.53 22.66
CA THR A 186 -17.52 0.67 22.18
C THR A 186 -16.48 0.27 21.12
N ILE A 187 -16.64 0.76 19.89
CA ILE A 187 -15.71 0.51 18.78
C ILE A 187 -14.80 1.73 18.64
N THR A 188 -13.77 1.76 19.47
CA THR A 188 -12.88 2.93 19.60
C THR A 188 -11.72 2.93 18.60
N THR A 189 -11.14 4.13 18.39
CA THR A 189 -9.85 4.30 17.70
C THR A 189 -8.79 3.39 18.31
N PRO A 190 -7.89 2.81 17.48
CA PRO A 190 -6.73 2.07 17.97
C PRO A 190 -5.76 2.97 18.73
N GLY A 191 -4.91 2.36 19.57
CA GLY A 191 -3.80 3.08 20.23
C GLY A 191 -2.69 3.49 19.26
N ASN A 192 -2.35 2.59 18.33
CA ASN A 192 -1.40 2.79 17.24
C ASN A 192 -1.81 1.97 16.01
N ILE A 193 -1.11 2.13 14.90
CA ILE A 193 -1.29 1.34 13.66
C ILE A 193 -0.01 0.65 13.21
N SER A 194 0.83 0.24 14.17
CA SER A 194 2.13 -0.36 13.89
C SER A 194 2.02 -1.68 13.11
N ILE A 195 3.04 -1.98 12.34
CA ILE A 195 3.18 -3.18 11.52
C ILE A 195 4.35 -4.00 12.05
N GLN A 196 4.09 -5.25 12.45
CA GLN A 196 5.15 -6.20 12.75
C GLN A 196 5.78 -6.67 11.44
N THR A 197 7.10 -6.63 11.36
CA THR A 197 7.87 -7.02 10.17
C THR A 197 9.23 -7.58 10.57
N SER A 198 9.95 -8.14 9.62
CA SER A 198 11.38 -8.36 9.69
C SER A 198 12.12 -7.53 8.63
N ILE A 199 13.41 -7.30 8.81
CA ILE A 199 14.31 -6.71 7.81
C ILE A 199 15.46 -7.68 7.60
N ALA A 200 15.58 -8.23 6.41
CA ALA A 200 16.56 -9.25 6.09
C ALA A 200 17.45 -8.86 4.91
N TRP A 201 18.63 -9.47 4.83
CA TRP A 201 19.54 -9.34 3.70
C TRP A 201 20.16 -10.70 3.38
N ASP A 202 20.51 -10.85 2.11
CA ASP A 202 20.97 -12.11 1.56
C ASP A 202 22.48 -12.09 1.26
N LEU A 203 23.13 -13.21 1.52
CA LEU A 203 24.55 -13.45 1.30
C LEU A 203 24.74 -14.68 0.42
N GLN A 204 25.21 -14.46 -0.81
CA GLN A 204 25.59 -15.56 -1.69
C GLN A 204 26.90 -16.20 -1.23
N THR A 205 26.86 -17.49 -0.93
CA THR A 205 28.03 -18.30 -0.55
C THR A 205 28.23 -19.45 -1.54
N THR A 206 29.35 -20.18 -1.42
CA THR A 206 29.59 -21.40 -2.20
C THR A 206 28.61 -22.53 -1.88
N GLN A 207 27.97 -22.48 -0.70
CA GLN A 207 27.00 -23.48 -0.24
C GLN A 207 25.55 -23.11 -0.57
N GLY A 208 25.32 -21.92 -1.14
CA GLY A 208 23.99 -21.39 -1.43
C GLY A 208 23.79 -19.98 -0.91
N ASN A 209 22.54 -19.50 -0.98
CA ASN A 209 22.16 -18.20 -0.43
C ASN A 209 21.83 -18.33 1.06
N GLU A 210 22.49 -17.53 1.89
CA GLU A 210 22.20 -17.43 3.32
C GLU A 210 21.43 -16.14 3.62
N ARG A 211 20.36 -16.23 4.42
CA ARG A 211 19.57 -15.07 4.86
C ARG A 211 19.90 -14.68 6.29
N TYR A 212 20.09 -13.38 6.52
CA TYR A 212 20.36 -12.78 7.81
C TYR A 212 19.32 -11.70 8.12
N PHE A 213 18.86 -11.61 9.36
CA PHE A 213 17.86 -10.66 9.84
C PHE A 213 18.51 -9.61 10.73
N VAL A 214 18.25 -8.35 10.43
CA VAL A 214 18.74 -7.21 11.21
C VAL A 214 18.11 -7.22 12.60
N ARG A 215 18.94 -7.00 13.61
CA ARG A 215 18.54 -6.79 15.00
C ARG A 215 19.37 -5.71 15.65
N TRP A 216 19.08 -5.38 16.90
CA TRP A 216 19.96 -4.52 17.68
C TRP A 216 21.40 -5.08 17.68
N GLY A 217 22.31 -4.29 17.13
CA GLY A 217 23.76 -4.50 17.22
C GLY A 217 24.35 -5.41 16.17
N GLY A 218 23.56 -5.95 15.23
CA GLY A 218 24.05 -6.86 14.21
C GLY A 218 22.94 -7.51 13.39
N SER A 219 23.24 -8.68 12.82
CA SER A 219 22.27 -9.52 12.15
C SER A 219 22.51 -11.00 12.48
N ASP A 220 21.43 -11.78 12.59
CA ASP A 220 21.47 -13.22 12.88
C ASP A 220 20.73 -14.05 11.83
N LYS A 221 20.90 -15.37 11.86
CA LYS A 221 20.15 -16.28 10.98
C LYS A 221 18.69 -16.48 11.41
N ASN A 222 18.38 -16.26 12.68
CA ASN A 222 17.02 -16.35 13.19
C ASN A 222 16.25 -15.07 12.91
N THR A 223 14.98 -15.21 12.51
CA THR A 223 14.09 -14.07 12.31
C THR A 223 13.94 -13.31 13.63
N THR A 224 14.13 -12.00 13.56
CA THR A 224 13.95 -11.10 14.70
C THR A 224 12.80 -10.15 14.37
N PRO A 225 11.71 -10.16 15.16
CA PRO A 225 10.61 -9.21 14.96
C PRO A 225 11.08 -7.77 15.16
N LEU A 226 10.67 -6.92 14.23
CA LEU A 226 10.75 -5.47 14.30
C LEU A 226 9.35 -4.89 14.15
N TYR A 227 9.16 -3.69 14.69
CA TYR A 227 7.88 -2.99 14.71
C TYR A 227 8.05 -1.66 13.99
N TYR A 228 7.40 -1.54 12.83
CA TYR A 228 7.34 -0.29 12.09
C TYR A 228 6.10 0.49 12.52
N ASN A 229 6.28 1.68 13.11
CA ASN A 229 5.17 2.57 13.43
C ASN A 229 5.04 3.64 12.32
N PRO A 230 3.97 3.61 11.49
CA PRO A 230 3.81 4.54 10.38
C PRO A 230 3.64 6.02 10.79
N GLU A 231 3.19 6.28 12.01
CA GLU A 231 2.95 7.65 12.50
C GLU A 231 4.23 8.33 12.97
N SER A 232 5.21 7.54 13.45
CA SER A 232 6.52 8.04 13.89
C SER A 232 7.66 7.66 12.95
N GLY A 233 7.44 6.77 11.97
CA GLY A 233 8.51 6.22 11.12
C GLY A 233 9.52 5.35 11.88
N HIS A 234 9.25 5.01 13.14
CA HIS A 234 10.15 4.19 13.96
C HIS A 234 10.26 2.77 13.39
N LEU A 235 11.50 2.27 13.32
CA LEU A 235 11.81 0.83 13.21
C LEU A 235 12.37 0.37 14.56
N ALA A 236 11.57 -0.36 15.32
CA ALA A 236 11.86 -0.69 16.70
C ALA A 236 12.03 -2.19 16.95
N GLN A 237 12.89 -2.54 17.91
CA GLN A 237 12.95 -3.85 18.53
C GLN A 237 12.34 -3.77 19.94
N TYR A 238 11.66 -4.84 20.37
CA TYR A 238 11.02 -4.93 21.67
C TYR A 238 11.86 -5.74 22.65
N ASP A 239 12.01 -5.22 23.87
CA ASP A 239 12.58 -5.96 24.99
C ASP A 239 11.45 -6.48 25.90
N PRO A 240 11.17 -7.79 25.93
CA PRO A 240 10.11 -8.34 26.77
C PRO A 240 10.42 -8.31 28.27
N VAL A 241 11.68 -8.08 28.67
CA VAL A 241 12.06 -8.00 30.08
C VAL A 241 11.60 -6.69 30.68
N SER A 242 11.82 -5.58 29.97
CA SER A 242 11.45 -4.23 30.40
C SER A 242 10.10 -3.75 29.86
N GLY A 243 9.61 -4.32 28.76
CA GLY A 243 8.44 -3.81 28.06
C GLY A 243 8.74 -2.61 27.15
N LEU A 244 10.02 -2.27 26.96
CA LEU A 244 10.45 -1.08 26.22
C LEU A 244 10.70 -1.35 24.74
N LEU A 245 10.55 -0.29 23.94
CA LEU A 245 10.95 -0.25 22.54
C LEU A 245 12.33 0.40 22.39
N TYR A 246 13.17 -0.19 21.54
CA TYR A 246 14.45 0.34 21.11
C TYR A 246 14.43 0.62 19.61
N CYS A 247 14.44 1.89 19.24
CA CYS A 247 14.37 2.33 17.86
C CYS A 247 15.75 2.49 17.23
N MET A 248 15.81 2.27 15.91
CA MET A 248 16.98 2.56 15.10
C MET A 248 17.08 4.07 14.81
N TYR A 249 18.23 4.68 15.08
CA TYR A 249 18.54 6.09 14.83
C TYR A 249 19.67 6.22 13.81
N SER A 250 19.48 7.07 12.80
CA SER A 250 20.55 7.49 11.89
C SER A 250 21.52 8.48 12.56
N GLN A 251 22.82 8.35 12.29
CA GLN A 251 23.86 9.21 12.83
C GLN A 251 24.77 9.83 11.77
N VAL A 252 24.34 9.87 10.50
CA VAL A 252 25.21 10.29 9.37
C VAL A 252 25.74 11.72 9.54
N GLY A 253 24.88 12.67 9.92
CA GLY A 253 25.28 14.05 10.17
C GLY A 253 26.09 14.67 9.01
N LYS A 254 27.28 15.20 9.31
CA LYS A 254 28.18 15.79 8.30
C LYS A 254 28.99 14.73 7.54
N SER A 255 29.16 13.53 8.08
CA SER A 255 29.92 12.43 7.49
C SER A 255 29.26 11.89 6.21
N ASN A 256 29.97 11.04 5.47
CA ASN A 256 29.42 10.35 4.30
C ASN A 256 28.54 9.15 4.70
N TRP A 257 28.84 8.55 5.84
CA TRP A 257 28.11 7.44 6.42
C TRP A 257 28.36 7.42 7.93
N ASN A 258 27.51 6.73 8.68
CA ASN A 258 27.74 6.39 10.09
C ASN A 258 26.90 5.18 10.52
N TRP A 259 27.34 4.46 11.55
CA TRP A 259 26.58 3.37 12.16
C TRP A 259 25.23 3.85 12.68
N VAL A 260 24.23 2.97 12.65
CA VAL A 260 22.96 3.26 13.32
C VAL A 260 23.12 3.07 14.83
N LYS A 261 22.43 3.90 15.60
CA LYS A 261 22.33 3.75 17.06
C LYS A 261 20.98 3.16 17.41
N TRP A 262 20.94 2.23 18.35
CA TRP A 262 19.69 1.77 18.96
C TRP A 262 19.50 2.47 20.31
N ALA A 263 18.32 3.03 20.54
CA ALA A 263 18.01 3.71 21.80
C ALA A 263 16.53 3.60 22.12
N SER A 264 16.20 3.71 23.41
CA SER A 264 14.82 3.71 23.89
C SER A 264 13.96 4.75 23.15
N CYS A 265 12.73 4.38 22.84
CA CYS A 265 11.74 5.20 22.16
C CYS A 265 10.32 4.80 22.60
N SER A 266 9.33 5.56 22.14
CA SER A 266 7.90 5.34 22.44
C SER A 266 7.06 5.28 21.15
N ASP A 267 5.76 5.03 21.32
CA ASP A 267 4.77 5.09 20.23
C ASP A 267 4.36 6.53 19.87
N ALA A 268 4.89 7.55 20.55
CA ALA A 268 4.58 8.94 20.28
C ALA A 268 4.99 9.33 18.85
N ALA A 269 4.14 10.12 18.19
CA ALA A 269 4.47 10.72 16.91
C ALA A 269 5.69 11.64 17.07
N ILE A 270 6.59 11.60 16.09
CA ILE A 270 7.78 12.44 16.02
C ILE A 270 7.75 13.28 14.75
N SER A 271 8.54 14.35 14.70
CA SER A 271 8.76 15.06 13.44
C SER A 271 9.41 14.13 12.41
N LYS A 272 9.01 14.26 11.13
CA LYS A 272 9.69 13.59 10.02
C LYS A 272 11.18 13.95 9.92
N ASP A 273 11.61 15.07 10.49
CA ASP A 273 13.02 15.50 10.58
C ASP A 273 13.81 14.84 11.73
N ASN A 274 13.19 13.91 12.47
CA ASN A 274 13.85 13.21 13.57
C ASN A 274 14.78 12.10 13.05
N PRO A 275 15.99 11.93 13.61
CA PRO A 275 16.91 10.86 13.21
C PRO A 275 16.40 9.42 13.37
N ALA A 276 15.33 9.18 14.13
CA ALA A 276 14.65 7.88 14.25
C ALA A 276 13.57 7.64 13.19
N PHE A 277 13.26 8.64 12.36
CA PHE A 277 12.28 8.51 11.29
C PHE A 277 12.90 7.80 10.08
N TRP A 278 12.27 6.69 9.65
CA TRP A 278 12.65 5.92 8.47
C TRP A 278 11.50 5.82 7.48
N ASN A 279 11.85 6.01 6.20
CA ASN A 279 10.99 5.73 5.06
C ASN A 279 11.34 4.36 4.48
N VAL A 280 10.33 3.65 4.00
CA VAL A 280 10.49 2.33 3.39
C VAL A 280 10.01 2.38 1.95
N PHE A 281 10.92 2.14 1.00
CA PHE A 281 10.66 2.17 -0.45
C PHE A 281 10.95 0.80 -1.05
N PHE A 282 9.95 0.16 -1.67
CA PHE A 282 10.12 -1.18 -2.21
C PHE A 282 10.56 -1.18 -3.66
N GLU A 283 11.56 -2.00 -3.98
CA GLU A 283 12.11 -2.16 -5.31
C GLU A 283 11.69 -3.48 -5.96
N THR A 284 11.35 -4.48 -5.15
CA THR A 284 11.03 -5.84 -5.57
C THR A 284 9.74 -6.31 -4.89
N LYS A 285 9.26 -7.49 -5.29
CA LYS A 285 8.16 -8.18 -4.62
C LYS A 285 8.52 -8.66 -3.20
N GLU A 286 9.82 -8.65 -2.84
CA GLU A 286 10.31 -9.16 -1.55
C GLU A 286 10.78 -8.04 -0.63
N GLY A 287 11.00 -6.82 -1.13
CA GLY A 287 11.49 -5.70 -0.34
C GLY A 287 12.17 -4.61 -1.17
N GLY A 288 13.04 -3.82 -0.56
CA GLY A 288 13.69 -2.68 -1.19
C GLY A 288 14.61 -1.90 -0.25
N MET A 289 14.65 -0.60 -0.46
CA MET A 289 15.48 0.33 0.28
C MET A 289 14.74 0.90 1.48
N ILE A 290 15.51 1.20 2.51
CA ILE A 290 15.06 1.95 3.67
C ILE A 290 15.94 3.20 3.75
N THR A 291 15.33 4.35 3.96
CA THR A 291 16.06 5.62 4.04
C THR A 291 15.71 6.39 5.29
N ASP A 292 16.68 7.09 5.85
CA ASP A 292 16.43 7.95 6.99
C ASP A 292 15.69 9.23 6.60
N TYR A 293 15.39 10.06 7.61
CA TYR A 293 14.80 11.39 7.51
C TYR A 293 15.48 12.38 6.53
N LYS A 294 16.74 12.13 6.12
CA LYS A 294 17.49 12.96 5.17
C LYS A 294 17.74 12.25 3.84
N GLY A 295 17.10 11.11 3.60
CA GLY A 295 17.30 10.30 2.40
C GLY A 295 18.65 9.58 2.36
N ASN A 296 19.33 9.41 3.50
CA ASN A 296 20.49 8.51 3.57
C ASN A 296 20.00 7.07 3.55
N ILE A 297 20.70 6.21 2.83
CA ILE A 297 20.30 4.84 2.57
C ILE A 297 20.81 3.92 3.67
N LEU A 298 19.92 3.10 4.24
CA LEU A 298 20.27 2.03 5.18
C LEU A 298 21.08 0.95 4.45
N ARG A 299 22.12 0.45 5.12
CA ARG A 299 23.09 -0.50 4.58
C ARG A 299 23.53 -1.48 5.64
N VAL A 300 24.01 -2.64 5.20
CA VAL A 300 24.73 -3.61 6.02
C VAL A 300 25.99 -4.06 5.28
N THR A 301 27.07 -4.30 6.02
CA THR A 301 28.27 -4.91 5.44
C THR A 301 28.08 -6.42 5.32
N ARG A 302 28.45 -7.02 4.18
CA ARG A 302 28.28 -8.47 3.95
C ARG A 302 29.45 -9.30 4.48
N TYR A 303 30.61 -8.67 4.68
CA TYR A 303 31.85 -9.31 5.12
C TYR A 303 32.58 -8.46 6.17
N GLY A 304 33.70 -8.98 6.70
CA GLY A 304 34.55 -8.28 7.66
C GLY A 304 34.06 -8.35 9.11
N PHE A 305 34.77 -7.66 10.01
CA PHE A 305 34.53 -7.71 11.46
C PHE A 305 33.14 -7.17 11.86
N ASN A 306 32.62 -6.21 11.11
CA ASN A 306 31.29 -5.61 11.34
C ASN A 306 30.19 -6.22 10.46
N LYS A 307 30.38 -7.46 9.96
CA LYS A 307 29.39 -8.16 9.12
C LYS A 307 28.01 -8.10 9.77
N GLY A 308 27.00 -7.69 9.00
CA GLY A 308 25.61 -7.62 9.44
C GLY A 308 25.27 -6.45 10.36
N VAL A 309 26.22 -5.58 10.71
CA VAL A 309 25.91 -4.35 11.45
C VAL A 309 25.35 -3.30 10.51
N ALA A 310 24.21 -2.72 10.87
CA ALA A 310 23.52 -1.71 10.07
C ALA A 310 24.14 -0.32 10.21
N TYR A 311 24.21 0.42 9.11
CA TYR A 311 24.68 1.80 9.02
C TYR A 311 23.89 2.56 7.95
N ALA A 312 23.92 3.88 7.99
CA ALA A 312 23.33 4.72 6.95
C ALA A 312 24.41 5.47 6.17
N ALA A 313 24.19 5.68 4.87
CA ALA A 313 25.13 6.38 3.99
C ALA A 313 24.44 7.33 3.02
N LYS A 314 25.10 8.45 2.71
CA LYS A 314 24.63 9.40 1.70
C LYS A 314 24.54 8.74 0.32
N PRO A 315 23.50 9.04 -0.49
CA PRO A 315 23.39 8.52 -1.86
C PRO A 315 24.64 8.77 -2.71
N SER A 316 25.28 9.94 -2.56
CA SER A 316 26.50 10.33 -3.29
C SER A 316 27.75 9.53 -2.90
N TYR A 317 27.70 8.77 -1.81
CA TYR A 317 28.82 7.95 -1.35
C TYR A 317 28.70 6.48 -1.78
N LEU A 318 27.52 6.01 -2.23
CA LEU A 318 27.27 4.59 -2.45
C LEU A 318 28.18 3.94 -3.50
N GLU A 319 28.55 4.68 -4.55
CA GLU A 319 29.47 4.19 -5.59
C GLU A 319 30.90 4.00 -5.06
N LYS A 320 31.28 4.77 -4.04
CA LYS A 320 32.60 4.72 -3.39
C LYS A 320 32.61 3.74 -2.22
N ASP A 321 31.45 3.39 -1.69
CA ASP A 321 31.27 2.50 -0.55
C ASP A 321 31.29 1.03 -0.98
N THR A 322 32.47 0.54 -1.34
CA THR A 322 32.68 -0.84 -1.81
C THR A 322 33.32 -1.75 -0.74
N THR A 323 33.77 -1.19 0.37
CA THR A 323 34.49 -1.90 1.43
C THR A 323 33.58 -2.94 2.09
N HIS A 324 34.02 -4.20 2.16
CA HIS A 324 33.24 -5.34 2.68
C HIS A 324 31.95 -5.66 1.90
N SER A 325 31.88 -5.23 0.63
CA SER A 325 30.75 -5.51 -0.27
C SER A 325 29.40 -5.24 0.38
N PRO A 326 29.07 -4.01 0.77
CA PRO A 326 27.80 -3.74 1.44
C PRO A 326 26.59 -4.01 0.53
N THR A 327 25.40 -4.07 1.13
CA THR A 327 24.11 -4.12 0.43
C THR A 327 23.13 -3.12 1.05
N SER A 328 22.21 -2.61 0.24
CA SER A 328 21.07 -1.75 0.62
C SER A 328 19.72 -2.36 0.24
N LEU A 329 19.76 -3.53 -0.41
CA LEU A 329 18.57 -4.25 -0.78
C LEU A 329 18.18 -5.16 0.37
N PHE A 330 17.06 -4.85 1.00
CA PHE A 330 16.52 -5.66 2.09
C PHE A 330 15.27 -6.40 1.62
N ALA A 331 15.09 -7.62 2.14
CA ALA A 331 13.81 -8.30 2.12
C ALA A 331 13.01 -7.95 3.38
N VAL A 332 11.70 -7.76 3.26
CA VAL A 332 10.78 -7.48 4.38
C VAL A 332 9.53 -8.33 4.25
N ASP A 333 8.73 -8.37 5.31
CA ASP A 333 7.49 -9.12 5.29
C ASP A 333 6.45 -8.46 4.38
N ARG A 334 5.62 -9.28 3.73
CA ARG A 334 4.59 -8.81 2.79
C ARG A 334 3.65 -7.76 3.40
N SER A 335 3.35 -7.86 4.69
CA SER A 335 2.49 -6.89 5.38
C SER A 335 3.07 -5.48 5.36
N LEU A 336 4.39 -5.31 5.44
CA LEU A 336 5.00 -3.99 5.31
C LEU A 336 4.93 -3.48 3.85
N LEU A 337 5.08 -4.39 2.86
CA LEU A 337 4.87 -4.09 1.43
C LEU A 337 3.46 -3.56 1.16
N ASP A 338 2.47 -4.29 1.67
CA ASP A 338 1.06 -3.97 1.53
C ASP A 338 0.71 -2.67 2.24
N TRP A 339 1.31 -2.40 3.41
CA TRP A 339 1.08 -1.15 4.13
C TRP A 339 1.54 0.09 3.34
N THR A 340 2.75 0.08 2.76
CA THR A 340 3.22 1.23 1.96
C THR A 340 2.36 1.41 0.71
N ARG A 341 1.98 0.32 0.02
CA ARG A 341 1.05 0.41 -1.12
C ARG A 341 -0.31 0.97 -0.72
N TYR A 342 -0.84 0.56 0.43
CA TYR A 342 -2.09 1.09 0.96
C TYR A 342 -1.97 2.59 1.25
N THR A 343 -0.90 3.01 1.91
CA THR A 343 -0.59 4.41 2.18
C THR A 343 -0.55 5.22 0.88
N SER A 344 0.23 4.81 -0.12
CA SER A 344 0.30 5.50 -1.41
C SER A 344 -1.07 5.58 -2.11
N SER A 345 -1.88 4.52 -2.01
CA SER A 345 -3.23 4.52 -2.58
C SER A 345 -4.15 5.53 -1.90
N ASN A 346 -3.99 5.71 -0.58
CA ASN A 346 -4.75 6.66 0.20
C ASN A 346 -4.33 8.10 -0.13
N LEU A 347 -3.03 8.36 -0.26
CA LEU A 347 -2.47 9.66 -0.66
C LEU A 347 -2.89 10.06 -2.07
N GLY A 348 -2.81 9.13 -3.04
CA GLY A 348 -3.17 9.38 -4.44
C GLY A 348 -4.66 9.30 -4.74
N LYS A 349 -5.51 9.04 -3.74
CA LYS A 349 -6.96 8.82 -3.92
C LYS A 349 -7.27 7.71 -4.97
N THR A 350 -6.41 6.68 -5.05
CA THR A 350 -6.45 5.58 -6.03
C THR A 350 -6.89 4.23 -5.44
N GLY A 351 -7.35 4.21 -4.19
CA GLY A 351 -7.77 3.01 -3.47
C GLY A 351 -8.85 2.20 -4.19
N LEU A 352 -8.92 0.90 -3.88
CA LEU A 352 -9.93 -0.01 -4.43
C LEU A 352 -11.26 0.03 -3.66
N TYR A 353 -11.21 0.24 -2.35
CA TYR A 353 -12.38 0.21 -1.48
C TYR A 353 -12.42 1.42 -0.54
N CYS A 354 -13.63 1.87 -0.27
CA CYS A 354 -13.91 2.93 0.70
C CYS A 354 -15.42 2.94 1.01
N PRO A 355 -15.85 2.76 2.28
CA PRO A 355 -15.03 2.39 3.43
C PRO A 355 -14.54 0.93 3.25
N ALA A 356 -13.65 0.47 4.12
CA ALA A 356 -13.13 -0.90 4.06
C ALA A 356 -14.26 -1.96 4.20
N GLY A 357 -14.08 -3.14 3.60
CA GLY A 357 -15.06 -4.23 3.63
C GLY A 357 -16.26 -4.06 2.69
N ASN A 358 -16.22 -3.16 1.72
CA ASN A 358 -17.34 -2.89 0.81
C ASN A 358 -17.46 -3.85 -0.41
N GLN A 359 -16.82 -5.02 -0.38
CA GLN A 359 -16.86 -6.00 -1.49
C GLN A 359 -18.30 -6.39 -1.88
N GLU A 360 -19.19 -6.56 -0.91
CA GLU A 360 -20.58 -7.04 -1.15
C GLU A 360 -21.48 -6.02 -1.87
N SER A 361 -21.23 -4.70 -1.77
CA SER A 361 -22.06 -3.71 -2.50
C SER A 361 -21.51 -3.34 -3.88
N LEU A 362 -20.27 -3.73 -4.19
CA LEU A 362 -19.59 -3.44 -5.45
C LEU A 362 -19.67 -4.58 -6.48
N GLY A 363 -20.44 -5.64 -6.21
CA GLY A 363 -20.78 -6.67 -7.20
C GLY A 363 -21.38 -6.09 -8.50
N TYR A 364 -21.89 -4.86 -8.46
CA TYR A 364 -22.43 -4.13 -9.62
C TYR A 364 -21.48 -3.07 -10.22
N LYS A 365 -20.28 -2.83 -9.67
CA LYS A 365 -19.39 -1.70 -10.04
C LYS A 365 -17.88 -2.00 -9.93
N ARG A 366 -17.44 -3.25 -10.08
CA ARG A 366 -15.99 -3.52 -10.17
C ARG A 366 -15.50 -2.92 -11.50
N VAL A 367 -14.90 -1.72 -11.46
CA VAL A 367 -14.26 -1.12 -12.63
C VAL A 367 -13.28 -2.15 -13.16
N LYS A 368 -13.54 -2.66 -14.36
CA LYS A 368 -12.69 -3.67 -14.99
C LYS A 368 -11.43 -2.96 -15.46
N ARG A 369 -10.44 -2.83 -14.59
CA ARG A 369 -9.17 -2.10 -14.82
C ARG A 369 -8.20 -2.82 -15.77
N THR A 370 -8.73 -3.57 -16.73
CA THR A 370 -8.03 -4.24 -17.82
C THR A 370 -8.69 -3.84 -19.12
N LEU A 371 -7.93 -3.34 -20.09
CA LEU A 371 -8.50 -2.92 -21.36
C LEU A 371 -9.02 -4.13 -22.13
N PRO A 372 -10.21 -4.03 -22.73
CA PRO A 372 -10.72 -5.10 -23.57
C PRO A 372 -9.91 -5.16 -24.88
N SER A 373 -9.85 -6.35 -25.49
CA SER A 373 -9.01 -6.60 -26.67
C SER A 373 -9.41 -5.81 -27.92
N ASP A 374 -10.64 -5.31 -27.94
CA ASP A 374 -11.23 -4.50 -29.00
C ASP A 374 -11.06 -2.99 -28.78
N PHE A 375 -10.51 -2.55 -27.64
CA PHE A 375 -10.31 -1.12 -27.36
C PHE A 375 -9.50 -0.42 -28.45
N GLN A 376 -10.01 0.72 -28.91
CA GLN A 376 -9.36 1.63 -29.85
C GLN A 376 -9.45 3.06 -29.34
N LEU A 377 -8.48 3.90 -29.74
CA LEU A 377 -8.56 5.34 -29.49
C LEU A 377 -9.60 5.95 -30.45
N THR A 378 -10.71 6.43 -29.87
CA THR A 378 -11.69 7.27 -30.58
C THR A 378 -11.16 8.68 -30.75
N GLU A 379 -11.84 9.50 -31.56
CA GLU A 379 -11.50 10.92 -31.72
C GLU A 379 -11.49 11.66 -30.38
N ASP A 380 -12.48 11.42 -29.52
CA ASP A 380 -12.54 12.00 -28.18
C ASP A 380 -11.32 11.61 -27.33
N TRP A 381 -10.91 10.34 -27.37
CA TRP A 381 -9.70 9.89 -26.68
C TRP A 381 -8.45 10.57 -27.21
N MET A 382 -8.32 10.69 -28.54
CA MET A 382 -7.18 11.38 -29.15
C MET A 382 -7.14 12.87 -28.75
N ASN A 383 -8.29 13.54 -28.71
CA ASN A 383 -8.43 14.92 -28.23
C ASN A 383 -8.03 15.05 -26.75
N ARG A 384 -8.46 14.11 -25.90
CA ARG A 384 -8.11 14.11 -24.47
C ARG A 384 -6.60 13.91 -24.26
N LEU A 385 -6.02 12.92 -24.92
CA LEU A 385 -4.58 12.64 -24.83
C LEU A 385 -3.75 13.82 -25.35
N TYR A 386 -4.22 14.50 -26.40
CA TYR A 386 -3.59 15.72 -26.90
C TYR A 386 -3.63 16.85 -25.85
N ALA A 387 -4.78 17.06 -25.20
CA ALA A 387 -4.93 18.06 -24.15
C ALA A 387 -3.94 17.82 -22.99
N ILE A 388 -3.83 16.57 -22.53
CA ILE A 388 -2.85 16.17 -21.51
C ILE A 388 -1.41 16.42 -22.00
N ALA A 389 -1.08 16.02 -23.24
CA ALA A 389 0.27 16.18 -23.79
C ALA A 389 0.71 17.64 -23.88
N ARG A 390 -0.25 18.58 -24.02
CA ARG A 390 -0.05 20.04 -24.11
C ARG A 390 -0.16 20.78 -22.78
N SER A 391 -0.42 20.09 -21.67
CA SER A 391 -0.35 20.68 -20.33
C SER A 391 1.08 20.88 -19.88
N THR A 392 1.80 21.80 -20.52
CA THR A 392 3.18 22.14 -20.14
C THR A 392 3.45 23.61 -20.42
N ASN A 393 4.04 24.33 -19.48
CA ASN A 393 4.42 25.72 -19.70
C ASN A 393 5.68 25.80 -20.59
N VAL A 394 5.62 26.61 -21.66
CA VAL A 394 6.72 26.80 -22.63
C VAL A 394 7.83 27.71 -22.08
N GLY A 395 7.65 28.33 -20.90
CA GLY A 395 8.56 29.37 -20.36
C GLY A 395 9.29 29.08 -19.04
N SER A 396 8.98 28.00 -18.31
CA SER A 396 9.64 27.74 -17.02
C SER A 396 10.97 26.99 -17.20
N VAL A 397 12.04 27.76 -17.41
CA VAL A 397 13.44 27.33 -17.20
C VAL A 397 13.80 27.26 -15.69
N ALA A 398 12.82 27.46 -14.80
CA ALA A 398 12.98 27.15 -13.38
C ALA A 398 13.30 25.66 -13.24
N ALA A 399 14.34 25.34 -12.48
CA ALA A 399 14.99 24.02 -12.41
C ALA A 399 14.04 22.84 -12.62
N PRO A 400 14.39 21.82 -13.44
CA PRO A 400 13.49 20.73 -13.76
C PRO A 400 12.96 20.12 -12.45
N GLN A 401 11.67 20.31 -12.17
CA GLN A 401 11.04 19.71 -11.00
C GLN A 401 11.19 18.19 -11.18
N ARG A 402 12.13 17.58 -10.43
CA ARG A 402 12.43 16.16 -10.52
C ARG A 402 11.49 15.38 -9.61
N LEU A 403 10.19 15.45 -9.89
CA LEU A 403 9.22 14.51 -9.34
C LEU A 403 9.33 13.18 -10.09
N GLY A 404 9.77 12.14 -9.37
CA GLY A 404 10.06 10.84 -9.96
C GLY A 404 11.19 10.87 -11.01
N SER A 405 10.99 10.14 -12.12
CA SER A 405 11.92 10.09 -13.25
C SER A 405 11.30 10.84 -14.44
N CYS A 406 12.09 11.50 -15.29
CA CYS A 406 11.63 12.25 -16.47
C CYS A 406 10.81 13.54 -16.21
N GLY A 407 10.23 13.76 -15.03
CA GLY A 407 9.42 14.97 -14.77
C GLY A 407 8.12 14.96 -15.57
N ILE A 408 7.84 16.02 -16.34
CA ILE A 408 6.56 16.24 -17.04
C ILE A 408 6.13 15.05 -17.91
N CYS A 409 7.05 14.46 -18.70
CA CYS A 409 6.75 13.30 -19.55
C CYS A 409 6.18 12.12 -18.76
N MET A 410 6.68 11.87 -17.56
CA MET A 410 6.22 10.75 -16.73
C MET A 410 4.87 11.07 -16.08
N LEU A 411 4.66 12.31 -15.59
CA LEU A 411 3.37 12.72 -15.05
C LEU A 411 2.27 12.65 -16.12
N HIS A 412 2.53 13.14 -17.34
CA HIS A 412 1.62 12.99 -18.48
C HIS A 412 1.36 11.52 -18.81
N SER A 413 2.40 10.70 -18.89
CA SER A 413 2.24 9.28 -19.21
C SER A 413 1.36 8.55 -18.20
N LEU A 414 1.57 8.82 -16.90
CA LEU A 414 0.78 8.19 -15.83
C LEU A 414 -0.66 8.69 -15.80
N GLN A 415 -0.90 9.98 -16.06
CA GLN A 415 -2.26 10.52 -16.25
C GLN A 415 -2.98 9.80 -17.39
N MET A 416 -2.34 9.69 -18.56
CA MET A 416 -2.92 9.04 -19.74
C MET A 416 -3.22 7.57 -19.47
N ILE A 417 -2.28 6.84 -18.85
CA ILE A 417 -2.47 5.42 -18.51
C ILE A 417 -3.58 5.27 -17.48
N ALA A 418 -3.62 6.10 -16.44
CA ALA A 418 -4.66 6.04 -15.40
C ALA A 418 -6.04 6.30 -15.99
N GLU A 419 -6.20 7.34 -16.82
CA GLU A 419 -7.48 7.66 -17.44
C GLU A 419 -7.93 6.58 -18.42
N ILE A 420 -7.03 6.07 -19.27
CA ILE A 420 -7.35 4.97 -20.19
C ILE A 420 -7.81 3.74 -19.39
N LEU A 421 -7.06 3.32 -18.37
CA LEU A 421 -7.39 2.12 -17.61
C LEU A 421 -8.70 2.27 -16.81
N GLU A 422 -8.96 3.44 -16.22
CA GLU A 422 -10.15 3.68 -15.39
C GLU A 422 -11.40 3.95 -16.23
N TYR A 423 -11.30 4.76 -17.29
CA TYR A 423 -12.46 5.32 -18.00
C TYR A 423 -12.68 4.77 -19.42
N HIS A 424 -11.90 3.79 -19.89
CA HIS A 424 -12.07 3.21 -21.26
C HIS A 424 -13.52 2.83 -21.62
N SER A 425 -14.33 2.40 -20.65
CA SER A 425 -15.72 1.98 -20.86
C SER A 425 -16.74 3.13 -20.89
N GLN A 426 -16.39 4.31 -20.35
CA GLN A 426 -17.27 5.47 -20.23
C GLN A 426 -16.90 6.61 -21.20
N GLY A 427 -15.68 6.55 -21.76
CA GLY A 427 -15.10 7.61 -22.57
C GLY A 427 -14.12 8.48 -21.77
N PRO A 428 -13.36 9.36 -22.44
CA PRO A 428 -12.38 10.21 -21.78
C PRO A 428 -13.03 11.28 -20.89
N LEU A 429 -12.28 11.76 -19.89
CA LEU A 429 -12.70 12.91 -19.09
C LEU A 429 -12.81 14.18 -19.94
N THR A 430 -13.89 14.94 -19.76
CA THR A 430 -14.10 16.22 -20.48
C THR A 430 -13.47 17.42 -19.78
N SER A 431 -13.14 17.31 -18.49
CA SER A 431 -12.54 18.37 -17.67
C SER A 431 -11.76 17.79 -16.50
N GLY A 432 -10.89 18.60 -15.89
CA GLY A 432 -10.06 18.20 -14.76
C GLY A 432 -9.06 17.10 -15.13
N GLY A 433 -8.80 16.15 -14.23
CA GLY A 433 -8.03 14.97 -14.53
C GLY A 433 -7.78 14.02 -13.36
N TYR A 434 -7.08 12.91 -13.64
CA TYR A 434 -6.86 11.85 -12.67
C TYR A 434 -5.89 12.26 -11.54
N PHE A 435 -4.72 12.80 -11.87
CA PHE A 435 -3.71 13.31 -10.94
C PHE A 435 -3.61 14.83 -10.93
N PHE A 436 -3.83 15.46 -12.08
CA PHE A 436 -3.80 16.91 -12.23
C PHE A 436 -4.90 17.33 -13.21
N ASP A 437 -5.35 18.58 -13.05
CA ASP A 437 -6.31 19.20 -13.93
C ASP A 437 -5.64 19.60 -15.24
N THR A 438 -6.11 19.02 -16.34
CA THR A 438 -5.55 19.27 -17.67
C THR A 438 -5.89 20.70 -18.12
N ALA A 439 -4.85 21.52 -18.28
CA ALA A 439 -4.94 22.88 -18.81
C ALA A 439 -3.80 23.13 -19.80
N THR A 440 -4.08 23.76 -20.93
CA THR A 440 -3.06 24.06 -21.95
C THR A 440 -2.05 25.07 -21.42
N ASP A 441 -0.77 24.90 -21.78
CA ASP A 441 0.33 25.81 -21.46
C ASP A 441 0.49 26.12 -19.95
N THR A 442 0.02 25.22 -19.09
CA THR A 442 0.07 25.31 -17.62
C THR A 442 0.99 24.24 -17.06
N ASP A 443 1.74 24.53 -15.99
CA ASP A 443 2.57 23.52 -15.32
C ASP A 443 1.67 22.52 -14.55
N PRO A 444 1.63 21.23 -14.93
CA PRO A 444 0.76 20.25 -14.31
C PRO A 444 1.18 19.92 -12.87
N PHE A 445 2.42 20.22 -12.47
CA PHE A 445 2.88 19.98 -11.11
C PHE A 445 2.24 20.88 -10.07
N ASP A 446 1.83 22.10 -10.45
CA ASP A 446 1.11 22.99 -9.54
C ASP A 446 -0.25 22.39 -9.18
N SER A 447 -0.99 21.91 -10.18
CA SER A 447 -2.27 21.22 -9.96
C SER A 447 -2.08 19.90 -9.21
N PHE A 448 -1.07 19.10 -9.56
CA PHE A 448 -0.76 17.86 -8.85
C PHE A 448 -0.46 18.11 -7.36
N ARG A 449 0.34 19.12 -7.04
CA ARG A 449 0.70 19.49 -5.66
C ARG A 449 -0.51 19.99 -4.87
N GLN A 450 -1.45 20.68 -5.52
CA GLN A 450 -2.72 21.07 -4.90
C GLN A 450 -3.64 19.86 -4.66
N HIS A 451 -3.64 18.88 -5.57
CA HIS A 451 -4.49 17.68 -5.48
C HIS A 451 -3.97 16.64 -4.47
N SER A 452 -2.65 16.47 -4.36
CA SER A 452 -2.01 15.39 -3.58
C SER A 452 -0.61 15.77 -3.05
N PRO A 453 -0.50 16.76 -2.14
CA PRO A 453 0.79 17.27 -1.67
C PRO A 453 1.63 16.21 -0.95
N GLU A 454 1.01 15.33 -0.17
CA GLU A 454 1.70 14.25 0.55
C GLU A 454 2.25 13.17 -0.39
N LEU A 455 1.58 12.90 -1.50
CA LEU A 455 2.08 11.99 -2.54
C LEU A 455 3.26 12.61 -3.30
N GLU A 456 3.19 13.93 -3.55
CA GLU A 456 4.29 14.69 -4.14
C GLU A 456 5.55 14.65 -3.26
N GLU A 457 5.40 14.86 -1.95
CA GLU A 457 6.49 14.73 -0.97
C GLU A 457 7.10 13.31 -1.01
N LEU A 458 6.24 12.28 -1.04
CA LEU A 458 6.66 10.88 -1.10
C LEU A 458 7.47 10.58 -2.38
N LEU A 459 7.05 11.11 -3.54
CA LEU A 459 7.73 10.95 -4.83
C LEU A 459 9.06 11.70 -4.92
N THR A 460 9.16 12.85 -4.25
CA THR A 460 10.40 13.62 -4.14
C THR A 460 11.45 12.86 -3.34
N ASN A 461 11.02 12.14 -2.29
CA ASN A 461 11.90 11.37 -1.41
C ASN A 461 12.33 10.01 -1.98
N VAL A 462 11.82 9.58 -3.14
CA VAL A 462 12.26 8.34 -3.78
C VAL A 462 13.73 8.47 -4.19
N PRO A 463 14.63 7.59 -3.70
CA PRO A 463 16.06 7.71 -3.97
C PRO A 463 16.42 7.62 -5.45
N GLU A 464 17.36 8.47 -5.89
CA GLU A 464 17.99 8.39 -7.21
C GLU A 464 19.25 7.52 -7.12
N ILE A 465 19.10 6.20 -7.29
CA ILE A 465 20.24 5.26 -7.30
C ILE A 465 20.49 4.79 -8.74
N ASN A 466 21.67 5.12 -9.27
CA ASN A 466 22.12 4.71 -10.59
C ASN A 466 23.02 3.45 -10.57
N SER A 467 23.22 2.83 -9.40
CA SER A 467 24.20 1.78 -9.18
C SER A 467 23.59 0.43 -8.76
N TYR A 468 24.16 -0.64 -9.34
CA TYR A 468 24.02 -2.07 -9.02
C TYR A 468 22.60 -2.64 -8.76
N GLY A 469 21.87 -2.94 -9.84
CA GLY A 469 20.77 -3.92 -9.80
C GLY A 469 19.47 -3.45 -9.11
N THR A 470 19.39 -2.20 -8.67
CA THR A 470 18.19 -1.60 -8.12
C THR A 470 17.20 -1.22 -9.22
N ARG A 471 15.89 -1.35 -8.95
CA ARG A 471 14.89 -0.89 -9.93
C ARG A 471 14.93 0.63 -10.01
N PRO A 472 14.93 1.23 -11.22
CA PRO A 472 15.10 2.66 -11.36
C PRO A 472 14.00 3.43 -10.61
N ARG A 473 14.31 4.64 -10.10
CA ARG A 473 13.38 5.59 -9.48
C ARG A 473 12.01 5.64 -10.16
N SER A 474 11.97 5.53 -11.50
CA SER A 474 10.74 5.46 -12.30
C SER A 474 9.82 4.30 -11.95
N PHE A 475 10.35 3.10 -11.68
CA PHE A 475 9.53 1.94 -11.35
C PHE A 475 8.85 2.12 -9.98
N ILE A 476 9.61 2.58 -8.98
CA ILE A 476 9.07 2.89 -7.65
C ILE A 476 8.01 3.99 -7.77
N SER A 477 8.31 5.10 -8.46
CA SER A 477 7.34 6.17 -8.70
C SER A 477 6.07 5.69 -9.41
N THR A 478 6.17 4.73 -10.33
CA THR A 478 5.01 4.12 -10.99
C THR A 478 4.12 3.37 -10.00
N ILE A 479 4.73 2.56 -9.12
CA ILE A 479 3.99 1.86 -8.05
C ILE A 479 3.34 2.86 -7.08
N LEU A 480 4.04 3.93 -6.69
CA LEU A 480 3.49 4.93 -5.76
C LEU A 480 2.30 5.70 -6.35
N MET A 481 2.36 6.04 -7.63
CA MET A 481 1.28 6.76 -8.32
C MET A 481 0.06 5.87 -8.61
N LEU A 482 0.31 4.61 -8.99
CA LEU A 482 -0.71 3.65 -9.38
C LEU A 482 -0.59 2.32 -8.60
N PRO A 483 -0.69 2.34 -7.26
CA PRO A 483 -0.44 1.19 -6.39
C PRO A 483 -1.51 0.09 -6.48
N GLN A 484 -2.68 0.42 -7.02
CA GLN A 484 -3.79 -0.51 -7.25
C GLN A 484 -3.49 -1.52 -8.37
N TYR A 485 -2.41 -1.33 -9.14
CA TYR A 485 -1.97 -2.24 -10.18
C TYR A 485 -0.74 -3.04 -9.76
N GLU A 486 -0.68 -4.28 -10.24
CA GLU A 486 0.55 -5.06 -10.25
C GLU A 486 1.38 -4.66 -11.46
N TRP A 487 2.63 -4.27 -11.23
CA TRP A 487 3.53 -3.73 -12.25
C TRP A 487 4.72 -4.66 -12.47
N VAL A 488 5.02 -4.95 -13.72
CA VAL A 488 6.25 -5.65 -14.12
C VAL A 488 7.10 -4.74 -15.00
N SER A 489 8.43 -4.80 -14.81
CA SER A 489 9.39 -4.09 -15.65
C SER A 489 10.09 -5.08 -16.56
N SER A 490 10.30 -4.70 -17.81
CA SER A 490 11.25 -5.39 -18.67
C SER A 490 12.69 -5.22 -18.15
N SER A 491 13.62 -5.97 -18.73
CA SER A 491 15.04 -5.64 -18.69
C SER A 491 15.30 -4.26 -19.27
N GLN A 492 16.46 -3.69 -18.94
CA GLN A 492 16.97 -2.50 -19.59
C GLN A 492 17.71 -2.90 -20.86
N PHE A 493 17.23 -2.41 -22.01
CA PHE A 493 17.86 -2.66 -23.31
C PHE A 493 18.71 -1.46 -23.70
N ASN A 494 19.98 -1.70 -24.02
CA ASN A 494 20.93 -0.65 -24.43
C ASN A 494 21.47 -0.86 -25.85
N ILE A 495 21.14 -2.00 -26.49
CA ILE A 495 21.57 -2.37 -27.83
C ILE A 495 20.37 -2.30 -28.78
N ARG A 496 20.54 -1.68 -29.96
CA ARG A 496 19.44 -1.46 -30.92
C ARG A 496 18.73 -2.74 -31.34
N SER A 497 19.46 -3.84 -31.59
CA SER A 497 18.86 -5.12 -31.96
C SER A 497 18.00 -5.71 -30.84
N GLU A 498 18.44 -5.59 -29.58
CA GLU A 498 17.65 -6.01 -28.41
C GLU A 498 16.40 -5.14 -28.25
N MET A 499 16.52 -3.81 -28.45
CA MET A 499 15.36 -2.91 -28.43
C MET A 499 14.34 -3.26 -29.52
N LEU A 500 14.79 -3.57 -30.74
CA LEU A 500 13.91 -4.02 -31.83
C LEU A 500 13.25 -5.38 -31.51
N SER A 501 14.01 -6.32 -30.94
CA SER A 501 13.47 -7.60 -30.47
C SER A 501 12.39 -7.39 -29.41
N HIS A 502 12.64 -6.49 -28.45
CA HIS A 502 11.66 -6.12 -27.43
C HIS A 502 10.41 -5.46 -28.04
N ILE A 503 10.57 -4.52 -28.99
CA ILE A 503 9.44 -3.93 -29.71
C ILE A 503 8.61 -5.00 -30.42
N ASN A 504 9.24 -5.99 -31.07
CA ASN A 504 8.54 -7.12 -31.66
C ASN A 504 7.75 -7.93 -30.62
N SER A 505 8.26 -8.07 -29.39
CA SER A 505 7.50 -8.71 -28.30
C SER A 505 6.26 -7.91 -27.89
N LEU A 506 6.31 -6.57 -27.92
CA LEU A 506 5.15 -5.71 -27.67
C LEU A 506 4.08 -5.89 -28.76
N ILE A 507 4.50 -5.97 -30.03
CA ILE A 507 3.61 -6.23 -31.17
C ILE A 507 2.88 -7.57 -31.02
N ASN A 508 3.60 -8.59 -30.56
CA ASN A 508 3.08 -9.95 -30.35
C ASN A 508 2.30 -10.12 -29.03
N SER A 509 2.24 -9.08 -28.20
CA SER A 509 1.43 -9.11 -26.98
C SER A 509 -0.07 -9.00 -27.30
N PRO A 510 -0.96 -9.47 -26.40
CA PRO A 510 -2.39 -9.39 -26.62
C PRO A 510 -2.90 -7.96 -26.83
N PRO A 511 -3.83 -7.71 -27.78
CA PRO A 511 -4.60 -6.47 -27.83
C PRO A 511 -5.23 -6.14 -26.47
N GLY A 512 -5.23 -4.86 -26.11
CA GLY A 512 -5.57 -4.37 -24.77
C GLY A 512 -4.37 -4.24 -23.83
N SER A 513 -3.16 -4.57 -24.26
CA SER A 513 -1.95 -4.33 -23.45
C SER A 513 -1.51 -2.87 -23.50
N ILE A 514 -1.07 -2.30 -22.38
CA ILE A 514 -0.54 -0.94 -22.28
C ILE A 514 0.77 -0.93 -21.48
N TRP A 515 1.72 -0.08 -21.84
CA TRP A 515 3.01 0.06 -21.16
C TRP A 515 3.35 1.53 -20.93
N LEU A 516 4.06 1.80 -19.84
CA LEU A 516 4.89 2.99 -19.70
C LEU A 516 6.28 2.69 -20.28
N ALA A 517 6.64 3.31 -21.39
CA ALA A 517 7.97 3.21 -21.97
C ALA A 517 8.87 4.34 -21.45
N LEU A 518 10.03 3.96 -20.91
CA LEU A 518 11.07 4.83 -20.40
C LEU A 518 12.26 4.79 -21.35
N LEU A 519 12.60 5.96 -21.87
CA LEU A 519 13.58 6.11 -22.94
C LEU A 519 14.74 6.96 -22.44
N ARG A 520 15.94 6.68 -22.94
CA ARG A 520 17.04 7.66 -22.95
C ARG A 520 17.43 7.92 -24.39
N ARG A 521 17.39 9.18 -24.80
CA ARG A 521 17.68 9.62 -26.16
C ARG A 521 18.94 10.47 -26.17
N GLN A 522 19.83 10.23 -27.13
CA GLN A 522 21.01 11.05 -27.36
C GLN A 522 20.61 12.28 -28.21
N GLY A 523 20.87 13.47 -27.69
CA GLY A 523 20.73 14.74 -28.40
C GLY A 523 22.07 15.46 -28.55
N VAL A 524 22.03 16.62 -29.20
CA VAL A 524 23.22 17.46 -29.48
C VAL A 524 23.90 17.95 -28.19
N SER A 525 23.12 18.24 -27.15
CA SER A 525 23.58 18.74 -25.84
C SER A 525 23.80 17.64 -24.79
N GLY A 526 23.73 16.36 -25.17
CA GLY A 526 23.85 15.21 -24.27
C GLY A 526 22.63 14.29 -24.30
N SER A 527 22.56 13.37 -23.34
CA SER A 527 21.44 12.42 -23.25
C SER A 527 20.29 12.97 -22.39
N SER A 528 19.05 12.75 -22.83
CA SER A 528 17.83 13.15 -22.14
C SER A 528 16.92 11.95 -21.90
N GLY A 529 16.26 11.92 -20.73
CA GLY A 529 15.20 10.95 -20.45
C GLY A 529 13.89 11.35 -21.13
N HIS A 530 13.09 10.37 -21.55
CA HIS A 530 11.73 10.59 -22.02
C HIS A 530 10.80 9.46 -21.55
N ALA A 531 9.50 9.71 -21.42
CA ALA A 531 8.51 8.73 -21.00
C ALA A 531 7.25 8.88 -21.84
N VAL A 532 6.75 7.76 -22.38
CA VAL A 532 5.55 7.73 -23.23
C VAL A 532 4.73 6.47 -22.95
N PRO A 533 3.39 6.54 -23.02
CA PRO A 533 2.57 5.34 -23.08
C PRO A 533 2.72 4.62 -24.43
N ILE A 534 2.68 3.30 -24.40
CA ILE A 534 2.54 2.44 -25.58
C ILE A 534 1.26 1.63 -25.41
N LEU A 535 0.38 1.62 -26.41
CA LEU A 535 -0.87 0.87 -26.41
C LEU A 535 -0.87 -0.16 -27.54
N ARG A 536 -1.15 -1.43 -27.22
CA ARG A 536 -1.45 -2.48 -28.20
C ARG A 536 -2.96 -2.51 -28.44
N THR A 537 -3.40 -1.92 -29.54
CA THR A 537 -4.78 -2.03 -30.03
C THR A 537 -4.95 -3.32 -30.81
N SER A 538 -6.14 -3.65 -31.33
CA SER A 538 -6.27 -4.76 -32.30
C SER A 538 -5.61 -4.46 -33.67
N ARG A 539 -5.42 -3.18 -34.03
CA ARG A 539 -4.87 -2.74 -35.33
C ARG A 539 -3.34 -2.61 -35.35
N GLY A 540 -2.72 -2.48 -34.19
CA GLY A 540 -1.27 -2.34 -34.05
C GLY A 540 -0.85 -1.65 -32.76
N ILE A 541 0.43 -1.30 -32.71
CA ILE A 541 1.02 -0.50 -31.63
C ILE A 541 0.76 0.98 -31.90
N VAL A 542 0.34 1.69 -30.85
CA VAL A 542 0.24 3.15 -30.80
C VAL A 542 1.24 3.66 -29.77
N VAL A 543 2.13 4.56 -30.18
CA VAL A 543 3.03 5.29 -29.26
C VAL A 543 2.38 6.64 -28.99
N ILE A 544 2.05 6.93 -27.73
CA ILE A 544 1.31 8.14 -27.35
C ILE A 544 2.30 9.23 -26.94
N PRO A 545 2.49 10.31 -27.74
CA PRO A 545 3.50 11.33 -27.44
C PRO A 545 3.13 12.15 -26.20
N THR A 546 4.14 12.57 -25.43
CA THR A 546 4.00 13.43 -24.24
C THR A 546 4.89 14.67 -24.35
N ASN A 547 4.64 15.66 -23.48
CA ASN A 547 5.41 16.91 -23.37
C ASN A 547 5.54 17.65 -24.72
N LEU A 548 4.39 18.05 -25.26
CA LEU A 548 4.30 18.73 -26.56
C LEU A 548 4.09 20.23 -26.37
N THR A 549 4.88 21.03 -27.08
CA THR A 549 4.77 22.50 -27.08
C THR A 549 4.20 23.04 -28.39
N ASN A 550 4.72 22.58 -29.54
CA ASN A 550 4.41 23.14 -30.87
C ASN A 550 3.81 22.12 -31.86
N THR A 551 3.13 21.08 -31.38
CA THR A 551 2.50 20.06 -32.24
C THR A 551 1.01 20.38 -32.41
N SER A 552 0.51 20.40 -33.65
CA SER A 552 -0.92 20.58 -33.93
C SER A 552 -1.72 19.32 -33.59
N LEU A 553 -3.02 19.45 -33.30
CA LEU A 553 -3.91 18.31 -33.07
C LEU A 553 -3.91 17.33 -34.26
N ASN A 554 -3.94 17.83 -35.50
CA ASN A 554 -3.91 16.97 -36.69
C ASN A 554 -2.62 16.16 -36.78
N THR A 555 -1.47 16.79 -36.50
CA THR A 555 -0.18 16.09 -36.44
C THR A 555 -0.16 15.06 -35.32
N TYR A 556 -0.73 15.40 -34.16
CA TYR A 556 -0.84 14.48 -33.03
C TYR A 556 -1.68 13.24 -33.37
N ILE A 557 -2.85 13.43 -33.97
CA ILE A 557 -3.72 12.33 -34.43
C ILE A 557 -2.97 11.42 -35.42
N GLN A 558 -2.20 12.00 -36.35
CA GLN A 558 -1.38 11.21 -37.27
C GLN A 558 -0.32 10.36 -36.55
N LEU A 559 0.33 10.91 -35.51
CA LEU A 559 1.31 10.17 -34.69
C LEU A 559 0.67 9.01 -33.90
N LEU A 560 -0.64 9.06 -33.63
CA LEU A 560 -1.38 7.99 -32.96
C LEU A 560 -1.84 6.87 -33.90
N THR A 561 -1.47 6.90 -35.18
CA THR A 561 -1.84 5.86 -36.15
C THR A 561 -1.23 4.51 -35.73
N PRO A 562 -2.03 3.45 -35.53
CA PRO A 562 -1.51 2.14 -35.18
C PRO A 562 -0.61 1.57 -36.27
N THR A 563 0.51 0.96 -35.89
CA THR A 563 1.41 0.28 -36.84
C THR A 563 1.89 -1.07 -36.31
N MET A 564 2.19 -1.97 -37.23
CA MET A 564 2.81 -3.28 -36.98
C MET A 564 4.28 -3.32 -37.42
N ASP A 565 4.82 -2.22 -37.96
CA ASP A 565 6.22 -2.15 -38.37
C ASP A 565 7.11 -1.79 -37.16
N PRO A 566 7.98 -2.69 -36.70
CA PRO A 566 8.88 -2.42 -35.58
C PRO A 566 9.82 -1.24 -35.82
N ASN A 567 10.20 -0.96 -37.08
CA ASN A 567 11.06 0.18 -37.40
C ASN A 567 10.29 1.49 -37.30
N GLN A 568 9.03 1.52 -37.75
CA GLN A 568 8.18 2.70 -37.56
C GLN A 568 7.94 2.99 -36.08
N ILE A 569 7.70 1.96 -35.26
CA ILE A 569 7.55 2.11 -33.80
C ILE A 569 8.84 2.66 -33.18
N MET A 570 10.00 2.12 -33.58
CA MET A 570 11.31 2.63 -33.17
C MET A 570 11.46 4.12 -33.52
N ASN A 571 11.13 4.51 -34.76
CA ASN A 571 11.21 5.90 -35.21
C ASN A 571 10.28 6.83 -34.41
N LEU A 572 9.07 6.37 -34.06
CA LEU A 572 8.13 7.11 -33.21
C LEU A 572 8.66 7.27 -31.78
N LEU A 573 9.37 6.27 -31.25
CA LEU A 573 10.05 6.34 -29.95
C LEU A 573 11.33 7.19 -30.01
N GLU A 574 11.98 7.32 -31.15
CA GLU A 574 13.19 8.12 -31.35
C GLU A 574 12.87 9.61 -31.55
N GLN A 575 11.81 9.94 -32.29
CA GLN A 575 11.44 11.31 -32.68
C GLN A 575 12.63 12.11 -33.23
N GLY A 576 13.42 11.49 -34.11
CA GLY A 576 14.61 12.10 -34.71
C GLY A 576 15.85 12.15 -33.80
N ARG A 577 15.82 11.52 -32.61
CA ARG A 577 16.96 11.35 -31.72
C ARG A 577 17.30 9.88 -31.54
N THR A 578 18.59 9.53 -31.54
CA THR A 578 19.02 8.14 -31.33
C THR A 578 18.62 7.66 -29.94
N MET A 579 17.83 6.59 -29.86
CA MET A 579 17.50 5.96 -28.59
C MET A 579 18.67 5.06 -28.14
N ILE A 580 19.18 5.32 -26.94
CA ILE A 580 20.31 4.58 -26.35
C ILE A 580 19.89 3.68 -25.19
N ARG A 581 18.65 3.82 -24.71
CA ARG A 581 18.09 2.98 -23.66
C ARG A 581 16.57 2.88 -23.79
N LEU A 582 16.04 1.67 -23.63
CA LEU A 582 14.61 1.38 -23.55
C LEU A 582 14.31 0.47 -22.35
N THR A 583 13.26 0.81 -21.61
CA THR A 583 12.66 -0.05 -20.59
C THR A 583 11.14 0.14 -20.65
N THR A 584 10.36 -0.93 -20.52
CA THR A 584 8.90 -0.83 -20.49
C THR A 584 8.37 -1.38 -19.17
N ILE A 585 7.39 -0.68 -18.59
CA ILE A 585 6.71 -1.06 -17.37
C ILE A 585 5.24 -1.33 -17.69
N GLN A 586 4.74 -2.52 -17.38
CA GLN A 586 3.39 -2.97 -17.75
C GLN A 586 2.54 -3.20 -16.50
N PRO A 587 1.27 -2.74 -16.47
CA PRO A 587 0.30 -3.24 -15.51
C PRO A 587 -0.19 -4.61 -15.98
N VAL A 588 0.00 -5.65 -15.17
CA VAL A 588 -0.37 -7.04 -15.49
C VAL A 588 -1.65 -7.51 -14.81
N GLY A 589 -2.18 -6.69 -13.91
CA GLY A 589 -3.41 -6.98 -13.17
C GLY A 589 -3.65 -5.99 -12.05
N THR A 590 -4.71 -6.24 -11.27
CA THR A 590 -4.99 -5.48 -10.05
C THR A 590 -4.23 -6.07 -8.87
N TYR A 591 -3.67 -5.21 -8.04
CA TYR A 591 -3.00 -5.64 -6.81
C TYR A 591 -4.01 -5.69 -5.66
N GLU A 592 -4.30 -6.89 -5.16
CA GLU A 592 -5.16 -7.06 -3.99
C GLU A 592 -4.36 -6.81 -2.70
N ASN A 593 -4.80 -5.81 -1.94
CA ASN A 593 -4.13 -5.38 -0.71
C ASN A 593 -5.07 -5.60 0.48
N ALA A 594 -4.66 -6.41 1.44
CA ALA A 594 -5.48 -6.74 2.61
C ALA A 594 -5.86 -5.50 3.44
N PHE A 595 -4.96 -4.51 3.56
CA PHE A 595 -5.25 -3.27 4.30
C PHE A 595 -6.31 -2.42 3.62
N SER A 596 -6.47 -2.51 2.29
CA SER A 596 -7.57 -1.82 1.60
C SER A 596 -8.96 -2.34 2.01
N ILE A 597 -9.02 -3.57 2.53
CA ILE A 597 -10.26 -4.21 3.00
C ILE A 597 -10.39 -4.08 4.52
N MET A 598 -9.27 -4.06 5.25
CA MET A 598 -9.24 -3.99 6.70
C MET A 598 -9.33 -2.55 7.23
N VAL A 599 -8.63 -1.58 6.62
CA VAL A 599 -8.46 -0.24 7.20
C VAL A 599 -9.40 0.74 6.51
N SER A 600 -10.28 1.35 7.32
CA SER A 600 -11.22 2.37 6.88
C SER A 600 -10.76 3.71 7.43
N ASN A 601 -10.34 4.65 6.59
CA ASN A 601 -9.89 5.97 7.04
C ASN A 601 -10.98 7.05 6.87
N ARG A 602 -10.97 8.03 7.76
CA ARG A 602 -11.81 9.22 7.74
C ARG A 602 -11.53 10.07 6.50
N ASN A 603 -12.57 10.74 6.03
CA ASN A 603 -12.53 11.63 4.87
C ASN A 603 -12.03 10.94 3.60
N CYS A 604 -12.22 9.63 3.51
CA CYS A 604 -12.08 8.91 2.25
C CYS A 604 -13.29 9.24 1.34
N THR A 605 -13.35 10.49 0.89
CA THR A 605 -14.57 11.09 0.31
C THR A 605 -14.63 11.02 -1.19
N GLY A 606 -13.59 10.52 -1.87
CA GLY A 606 -13.65 10.27 -3.31
C GLY A 606 -14.20 11.46 -4.08
N GLU A 607 -13.41 12.52 -4.21
CA GLU A 607 -13.78 13.72 -4.98
C GLU A 607 -13.96 13.37 -6.47
N GLY A 608 -15.11 12.81 -6.85
CA GLY A 608 -15.46 12.43 -8.22
C GLY A 608 -15.58 10.92 -8.46
N GLU A 609 -16.48 10.58 -9.38
CA GLU A 609 -16.92 9.27 -9.88
C GLU A 609 -15.96 8.08 -9.63
N ASP A 610 -16.03 7.49 -8.43
CA ASP A 610 -15.35 6.25 -8.00
C ASP A 610 -13.89 6.34 -7.50
N ARG A 611 -13.31 7.55 -7.30
CA ARG A 611 -12.00 7.72 -6.64
C ARG A 611 -12.05 7.41 -5.14
N ARG A 612 -10.98 6.86 -4.54
CA ARG A 612 -11.00 6.39 -3.14
C ARG A 612 -9.68 6.67 -2.41
N GLY A 613 -9.78 7.26 -1.23
CA GLY A 613 -8.66 7.64 -0.38
C GLY A 613 -8.91 9.01 0.25
N SER A 614 -8.21 9.32 1.33
CA SER A 614 -8.36 10.61 2.04
C SER A 614 -7.41 11.70 1.56
N GLY A 615 -6.42 11.36 0.73
CA GLY A 615 -5.32 12.27 0.38
C GLY A 615 -4.29 12.45 1.49
N GLN A 616 -4.45 11.82 2.66
CA GLN A 616 -3.61 12.01 3.85
C GLN A 616 -2.97 10.71 4.31
N TYR A 617 -1.88 10.78 5.08
CA TYR A 617 -1.29 9.59 5.69
C TYR A 617 -2.32 8.93 6.64
N PRO A 618 -2.49 7.60 6.59
CA PRO A 618 -3.27 6.89 7.60
C PRO A 618 -2.68 7.13 9.00
N THR A 619 -3.52 7.49 9.95
CA THR A 619 -3.18 7.61 11.38
C THR A 619 -4.18 6.83 12.23
N SER A 620 -3.78 6.40 13.42
CA SER A 620 -4.68 5.77 14.41
C SER A 620 -5.94 6.60 14.67
N ALA A 621 -5.79 7.93 14.80
CA ALA A 621 -6.89 8.86 15.01
C ALA A 621 -7.84 9.01 13.81
N SER A 622 -7.37 8.68 12.60
CA SER A 622 -8.18 8.75 11.38
C SER A 622 -8.98 7.48 11.10
N VAL A 623 -8.77 6.40 11.87
CA VAL A 623 -9.45 5.12 11.61
C VAL A 623 -10.94 5.24 11.94
N ASN A 624 -11.77 4.84 10.98
CA ASN A 624 -13.22 4.70 11.08
C ASN A 624 -13.61 3.27 11.46
N GLN A 625 -14.86 3.09 11.86
CA GLN A 625 -15.49 1.78 11.90
C GLN A 625 -15.61 1.21 10.48
N CYS A 626 -15.48 -0.11 10.36
CA CYS A 626 -15.76 -0.83 9.13
C CYS A 626 -17.26 -1.08 8.98
N LYS A 627 -17.72 -1.51 7.79
CA LYS A 627 -19.15 -1.71 7.51
C LYS A 627 -19.87 -2.62 8.53
N ARG A 628 -19.17 -3.63 9.05
CA ARG A 628 -19.66 -4.57 10.09
C ARG A 628 -19.29 -4.14 11.52
N GLY A 629 -18.94 -2.88 11.73
CA GLY A 629 -18.45 -2.35 13.01
C GLY A 629 -16.93 -2.44 13.13
N ARG A 630 -16.42 -3.57 13.60
CA ARG A 630 -14.97 -3.78 13.75
C ARG A 630 -14.30 -4.12 12.42
N CYS A 631 -13.05 -3.71 12.29
CA CYS A 631 -12.20 -3.86 11.12
C CYS A 631 -11.35 -5.12 11.26
N VAL A 632 -11.77 -6.18 10.59
CA VAL A 632 -11.16 -7.51 10.73
C VAL A 632 -10.44 -7.92 9.46
N LEU A 633 -9.22 -8.43 9.60
CA LEU A 633 -8.57 -9.25 8.57
C LEU A 633 -9.39 -10.53 8.45
N LEU A 634 -9.98 -10.77 7.27
CA LEU A 634 -10.66 -12.03 6.97
C LEU A 634 -9.64 -13.12 6.65
#